data_AF-A0A968MQ49-F1
#
_entry.id   AF-A0A968MQ49-F1
#
_cell.length_a   1.000
_cell.length_b   1.000
_cell.length_c   1.000
_cell.angle_alpha   90.00
_cell.angle_beta   90.00
_cell.angle_gamma   90.00
#
_symmetry.space_group_name_H-M   'P 1'
#
loop_
_entity.id
_entity.type
_entity.pdbx_description
1 polymer ?
#
loop_
_entity_poly.entity_id
_entity_poly.type
_entity_poly.pdbx_seq_one_letter_code
_entity_poly.pdbx_strand_id
1 'polypeptide(L)'
;MTGKNNKEVKPWSVMVEIPLKEVYAQTRTIVLLNIIAALLGLTLLSIIILYISRKITKPIIRSAQLAKEIASGNLDVETDLVSSNDEIGELTESLSLMTSKLKQVVNEIFDGANAITSASTQLSSASQQLSEGANDQASSVEEVSSSMEEMTSNILQNTENSAGNRKNIKKVHWRV
;
A
#
# COMPACT_ATOMS: atom_id res chain seq x y z
N MET A 1 -8.69 -11.78 126.97
CA MET A 1 -8.92 -10.99 125.74
C MET A 1 -8.48 -11.86 124.56
N THR A 2 -9.37 -12.69 124.01
CA THR A 2 -10.11 -12.46 122.75
C THR A 2 -9.22 -12.03 121.58
N GLY A 3 -9.01 -12.92 120.61
CA GLY A 3 -8.24 -12.63 119.40
C GLY A 3 -8.34 -13.73 118.33
N LYS A 4 -9.57 -13.97 117.87
CA LYS A 4 -10.01 -14.64 116.62
C LYS A 4 -8.95 -15.38 115.78
N ASN A 5 -9.14 -16.70 115.67
CA ASN A 5 -8.61 -17.56 114.60
C ASN A 5 -8.96 -16.97 113.21
N ASN A 6 -7.98 -16.35 112.57
CA ASN A 6 -8.10 -15.89 111.18
C ASN A 6 -7.79 -17.06 110.24
N LYS A 7 -8.82 -17.79 109.80
CA LYS A 7 -8.69 -18.77 108.71
C LYS A 7 -8.76 -17.99 107.39
N GLU A 8 -7.61 -17.86 106.72
CA GLU A 8 -7.53 -17.29 105.38
C GLU A 8 -8.41 -18.10 104.42
N VAL A 9 -9.48 -17.46 103.92
CA VAL A 9 -10.39 -18.06 102.96
C VAL A 9 -9.79 -17.84 101.57
N LYS A 10 -9.27 -18.91 100.94
CA LYS A 10 -8.79 -18.82 99.55
C LYS A 10 -9.98 -18.63 98.61
N PRO A 11 -9.94 -17.65 97.69
CA PRO A 11 -11.03 -17.43 96.75
C PRO A 11 -11.11 -18.60 95.75
N TRP A 12 -12.32 -19.07 95.49
CA TRP A 12 -12.57 -20.08 94.46
C TRP A 12 -12.34 -19.45 93.07
N SER A 13 -11.70 -20.19 92.17
CA SER A 13 -11.53 -19.80 90.78
C SER A 13 -12.13 -20.89 89.90
N VAL A 14 -12.94 -20.49 88.92
CA VAL A 14 -13.54 -21.40 87.95
C VAL A 14 -12.70 -21.33 86.69
N MET A 15 -12.12 -22.47 86.31
CA MET A 15 -11.42 -22.65 85.05
C MET A 15 -12.42 -23.23 84.05
N VAL A 16 -12.82 -22.43 83.07
CA VAL A 16 -13.69 -22.87 81.98
C VAL A 16 -12.81 -23.23 80.79
N GLU A 17 -12.75 -24.51 80.45
CA GLU A 17 -12.16 -24.95 79.19
C GLU A 17 -13.22 -24.83 78.09
N ILE A 18 -13.16 -23.74 77.32
CA ILE A 18 -14.07 -23.56 76.18
C ILE A 18 -13.54 -24.46 75.06
N PRO A 19 -14.31 -25.45 74.57
CA PRO A 19 -13.87 -26.32 73.49
C PRO A 19 -13.76 -25.51 72.18
N LEU A 20 -12.54 -25.05 71.87
CA LEU A 20 -12.25 -24.25 70.66
C LEU A 20 -12.68 -24.95 69.36
N LYS A 21 -12.66 -26.30 69.35
CA LYS A 21 -13.14 -27.11 68.24
C LYS A 21 -14.59 -26.82 67.84
N GLU A 22 -15.47 -26.50 68.79
CA GLU A 22 -16.89 -26.21 68.55
C GLU A 22 -17.10 -24.76 68.10
N VAL A 23 -16.32 -23.84 68.67
CA VAL A 23 -16.35 -22.41 68.30
C VAL A 23 -15.88 -22.21 66.86
N TYR A 24 -14.83 -22.92 66.41
CA TYR A 24 -14.27 -22.77 65.06
C TYR A 24 -14.95 -23.64 63.98
N ALA A 25 -15.75 -24.65 64.37
CA ALA A 25 -16.40 -25.54 63.41
C ALA A 25 -17.33 -24.79 62.44
N GLN A 26 -18.06 -23.80 62.94
CA GLN A 26 -18.96 -22.97 62.13
C GLN A 26 -18.18 -21.99 61.23
N THR A 27 -17.07 -21.43 61.73
CA THR A 27 -16.20 -20.52 60.97
C THR A 27 -15.54 -21.20 59.78
N ARG A 28 -15.12 -22.47 59.92
CA ARG A 28 -14.44 -23.23 58.86
C ARG A 28 -15.30 -23.39 57.59
N THR A 29 -16.60 -23.64 57.75
CA THR A 29 -17.51 -23.79 56.61
C THR A 29 -17.67 -22.49 55.82
N ILE A 30 -17.77 -21.34 56.52
CA ILE A 30 -17.86 -20.01 55.90
C ILE A 30 -16.56 -19.66 55.17
N VAL A 31 -15.40 -19.97 55.77
CA VAL A 31 -14.09 -19.73 55.13
C VAL A 31 -13.95 -20.58 53.86
N LEU A 32 -14.32 -21.87 53.89
CA LEU A 32 -14.28 -22.73 52.70
C LEU A 32 -15.22 -22.24 51.60
N LEU A 33 -16.44 -21.81 51.94
CA LEU A 33 -17.36 -21.22 50.96
C LEU A 33 -16.80 -19.96 50.31
N ASN A 34 -16.15 -19.07 51.07
CA ASN A 34 -15.49 -17.89 50.52
C ASN A 34 -14.32 -18.24 49.59
N ILE A 35 -13.51 -19.25 49.94
CA ILE A 35 -12.41 -19.72 49.08
C ILE A 35 -12.97 -20.29 47.78
N ILE A 36 -14.03 -21.10 47.84
CA ILE A 36 -14.68 -21.66 46.65
C ILE A 36 -15.27 -20.53 45.79
N ALA A 37 -15.95 -19.56 46.40
CA ALA A 37 -16.50 -18.41 45.69
C ALA A 37 -15.40 -17.58 45.00
N ALA A 38 -14.27 -17.33 45.68
CA ALA A 38 -13.13 -16.63 45.12
C ALA A 38 -12.49 -17.40 43.96
N LEU A 39 -12.32 -18.72 44.10
CA LEU A 39 -11.80 -19.58 43.04
C LEU A 39 -12.73 -19.59 41.82
N LEU A 40 -14.04 -19.72 42.03
CA LEU A 40 -15.03 -19.64 40.96
C LEU A 40 -14.97 -18.29 40.25
N GLY A 41 -14.89 -17.18 41.00
CA GLY A 41 -14.70 -15.84 40.45
C GLY A 41 -13.44 -15.72 39.60
N LEU A 42 -12.29 -16.22 40.07
CA LEU A 42 -11.04 -16.23 39.32
C LEU A 42 -11.12 -17.09 38.05
N THR A 43 -11.74 -18.26 38.13
CA THR A 43 -11.92 -19.13 36.96
C THR A 43 -12.80 -18.48 35.90
N LEU A 44 -13.92 -17.85 36.30
CA LEU A 44 -14.81 -17.13 35.38
C LEU A 44 -14.11 -15.94 34.72
N LEU A 45 -13.36 -15.15 35.50
CA LEU A 45 -12.54 -14.05 34.96
C LEU A 45 -11.50 -14.57 33.95
N SER A 46 -10.82 -15.66 34.27
CA SER A 46 -9.85 -16.28 33.36
C SER A 46 -10.49 -16.73 32.05
N ILE A 47 -11.68 -17.35 32.11
CA ILE A 47 -12.44 -17.76 30.93
C ILE A 47 -12.82 -16.54 30.06
N ILE A 48 -13.33 -15.47 30.67
CA ILE A 48 -13.73 -14.25 29.95
C ILE A 48 -12.51 -13.60 29.26
N ILE A 49 -11.38 -13.49 29.97
CA ILE A 49 -10.14 -12.92 29.41
C ILE A 49 -9.67 -13.75 28.22
N LEU A 50 -9.66 -15.08 28.34
CA LEU A 50 -9.26 -15.97 27.25
C LEU A 50 -10.22 -15.90 26.06
N TYR A 51 -11.53 -15.71 26.32
CA TYR A 51 -12.54 -15.55 25.29
C TYR A 51 -12.32 -14.25 24.50
N ILE A 52 -12.23 -13.10 25.19
CA ILE A 52 -12.00 -11.80 24.56
C ILE A 52 -10.67 -11.78 23.80
N SER A 53 -9.59 -12.27 24.43
CA SER A 53 -8.27 -12.31 23.81
C SER A 53 -8.27 -13.09 22.49
N ARG A 54 -8.95 -14.25 22.45
CA ARG A 54 -8.98 -15.11 21.27
C ARG A 54 -9.96 -14.64 20.21
N LYS A 55 -11.16 -14.18 20.59
CA LYS A 55 -12.24 -13.85 19.66
C LYS A 55 -12.24 -12.40 19.18
N ILE A 56 -11.64 -11.48 19.94
CA ILE A 56 -11.67 -10.04 19.63
C ILE A 56 -10.25 -9.51 19.45
N THR A 57 -9.42 -9.60 20.49
CA THR A 57 -8.11 -8.92 20.48
C THR A 57 -7.16 -9.45 19.41
N LYS A 58 -7.02 -10.77 19.29
CA LYS A 58 -6.11 -11.38 18.30
C LYS A 58 -6.52 -11.06 16.84
N PRO A 59 -7.78 -11.23 16.42
CA PRO A 59 -8.22 -10.80 15.10
C PRO A 59 -7.98 -9.31 14.82
N ILE A 60 -8.32 -8.40 15.74
CA ILE A 60 -8.12 -6.96 15.55
C ILE A 60 -6.65 -6.62 15.33
N ILE A 61 -5.74 -7.23 16.11
CA ILE A 61 -4.30 -7.02 15.93
C ILE A 61 -3.84 -7.50 14.55
N ARG A 62 -4.36 -8.64 14.07
CA ARG A 62 -4.05 -9.15 12.73
C ARG A 62 -4.58 -8.22 11.63
N SER A 63 -5.81 -7.72 11.76
CA SER A 63 -6.38 -6.75 10.81
C SER A 63 -5.57 -5.46 10.77
N ALA A 64 -5.09 -4.97 11.93
CA ALA A 64 -4.20 -3.81 12.00
C ALA A 64 -2.83 -4.07 11.35
N GLN A 65 -2.27 -5.27 11.52
CA GLN A 65 -1.04 -5.68 10.84
C GLN A 65 -1.23 -5.76 9.33
N LEU A 66 -2.33 -6.37 8.85
CA LEU A 66 -2.68 -6.41 7.45
C LEU A 66 -2.80 -5.00 6.86
N ALA A 67 -3.50 -4.09 7.53
CA ALA A 67 -3.60 -2.70 7.11
C ALA A 67 -2.22 -2.01 7.02
N LYS A 68 -1.29 -2.33 7.93
CA LYS A 68 0.08 -1.82 7.90
C LYS A 68 0.88 -2.38 6.72
N GLU A 69 0.74 -3.67 6.41
CA GLU A 69 1.36 -4.29 5.23
C GLU A 69 0.85 -3.64 3.94
N ILE A 70 -0.48 -3.48 3.81
CA ILE A 70 -1.10 -2.79 2.66
C ILE A 70 -0.57 -1.35 2.55
N ALA A 71 -0.51 -0.62 3.66
CA ALA A 71 0.02 0.75 3.69
C ALA A 71 1.51 0.82 3.33
N SER A 72 2.27 -0.26 3.53
CA SER A 72 3.67 -0.37 3.10
C SER A 72 3.83 -0.76 1.62
N GLY A 73 2.73 -1.02 0.91
CA GLY A 73 2.72 -1.45 -0.49
C GLY A 73 2.82 -2.96 -0.69
N ASN A 74 2.91 -3.74 0.39
CA ASN A 74 2.81 -5.18 0.31
C ASN A 74 1.33 -5.59 0.17
N LEU A 75 0.91 -5.82 -1.07
CA LEU A 75 -0.44 -6.29 -1.37
C LEU A 75 -0.51 -7.82 -1.40
N ASP A 76 0.61 -8.54 -1.41
CA ASP A 76 0.63 -10.00 -1.58
C ASP A 76 0.38 -10.79 -0.28
N VAL A 77 -0.23 -10.12 0.70
CA VAL A 77 -0.55 -10.72 1.99
C VAL A 77 -1.74 -11.65 1.84
N GLU A 78 -1.60 -12.87 2.37
CA GLU A 78 -2.71 -13.80 2.50
C GLU A 78 -3.72 -13.22 3.49
N THR A 79 -4.91 -12.87 2.99
CA THR A 79 -6.03 -12.55 3.86
C THR A 79 -6.59 -13.87 4.36
N ASP A 80 -5.96 -14.40 5.40
CA ASP A 80 -6.47 -15.54 6.15
C ASP A 80 -7.79 -15.08 6.79
N LEU A 81 -8.88 -15.25 6.04
CA LEU A 81 -10.20 -14.74 6.40
C LEU A 81 -10.57 -15.38 7.72
N VAL A 82 -10.56 -14.60 8.79
CA VAL A 82 -11.22 -14.99 10.03
C VAL A 82 -12.70 -15.08 9.67
N SER A 83 -13.16 -16.29 9.36
CA SER A 83 -14.56 -16.56 9.03
C SER A 83 -15.38 -16.38 10.30
N SER A 84 -15.77 -15.14 10.56
CA SER A 84 -16.66 -14.75 11.65
C SER A 84 -17.85 -14.03 11.05
N ASN A 85 -19.06 -14.32 11.53
CA ASN A 85 -20.28 -13.65 11.09
C ASN A 85 -20.58 -12.44 12.00
N ASP A 86 -19.54 -11.72 12.41
CA ASP A 86 -19.60 -10.55 13.28
C ASP A 86 -18.88 -9.36 12.62
N GLU A 87 -18.83 -8.24 13.34
CA GLU A 87 -18.23 -6.99 12.87
C GLU A 87 -16.73 -7.14 12.56
N ILE A 88 -16.05 -8.12 13.18
CA ILE A 88 -14.64 -8.41 12.91
C ILE A 88 -14.48 -9.15 11.59
N GLY A 89 -15.42 -10.03 11.26
CA GLY A 89 -15.54 -10.64 9.94
C GLY A 89 -15.75 -9.60 8.85
N GLU A 90 -16.71 -8.70 9.03
CA GLU A 90 -17.01 -7.61 8.08
C GLU A 90 -15.81 -6.67 7.87
N LEU A 91 -15.08 -6.35 8.96
CA LEU A 91 -13.84 -5.58 8.88
C LEU A 91 -12.78 -6.30 8.03
N THR A 92 -12.61 -7.60 8.24
CA THR A 92 -11.60 -8.41 7.54
C THR A 92 -11.95 -8.56 6.06
N GLU A 93 -13.24 -8.77 5.75
CA GLU A 93 -13.75 -8.80 4.38
C GLU A 93 -13.52 -7.45 3.67
N SER A 94 -13.83 -6.34 4.33
CA SER A 94 -13.61 -4.99 3.80
C SER A 94 -12.14 -4.72 3.49
N LEU A 95 -11.22 -5.14 4.37
CA LEU A 95 -9.77 -5.06 4.13
C LEU A 95 -9.33 -5.94 2.96
N SER A 96 -9.91 -7.14 2.81
CA SER A 96 -9.64 -8.03 1.68
C SER A 96 -10.08 -7.42 0.36
N LEU A 97 -11.30 -6.85 0.31
CA LEU A 97 -11.81 -6.15 -0.86
C LEU A 97 -10.94 -4.95 -1.23
N MET A 98 -10.53 -4.15 -0.23
CA MET A 98 -9.61 -3.03 -0.42
C MET A 98 -8.28 -3.49 -1.03
N THR A 99 -7.68 -4.57 -0.51
CA THR A 99 -6.43 -5.13 -1.01
C THR A 99 -6.58 -5.59 -2.46
N SER A 100 -7.65 -6.31 -2.78
CA SER A 100 -7.96 -6.79 -4.13
C SER A 100 -8.12 -5.63 -5.11
N LYS A 101 -8.83 -4.56 -4.70
CA LYS A 101 -8.99 -3.36 -5.54
C LYS A 101 -7.70 -2.60 -5.74
N LEU A 102 -6.86 -2.48 -4.72
CA LEU A 102 -5.53 -1.89 -4.86
C LEU A 102 -4.64 -2.70 -5.82
N LYS A 103 -4.65 -4.05 -5.72
CA LYS A 103 -3.92 -4.91 -6.68
C LYS A 103 -4.38 -4.67 -8.11
N GLN A 104 -5.71 -4.61 -8.32
CA GLN A 104 -6.29 -4.34 -9.62
C GLN A 104 -5.79 -3.00 -10.20
N VAL A 105 -5.86 -1.93 -9.42
CA VAL A 105 -5.42 -0.59 -9.85
C VAL A 105 -3.92 -0.58 -10.19
N VAL A 106 -3.08 -1.24 -9.38
CA VAL A 106 -1.64 -1.33 -9.65
C VAL A 106 -1.36 -2.09 -10.96
N ASN A 107 -2.08 -3.19 -11.22
CA ASN A 107 -1.95 -3.93 -12.48
C ASN A 107 -2.37 -3.08 -13.69
N GLU A 108 -3.49 -2.35 -13.58
CA GLU A 108 -3.95 -1.44 -14.65
C GLU A 108 -2.92 -0.35 -14.95
N ILE A 109 -2.26 0.20 -13.92
CA ILE A 109 -1.15 1.16 -14.09
C ILE A 109 0.04 0.50 -14.79
N PHE A 110 0.39 -0.72 -14.42
CA PHE A 110 1.51 -1.45 -15.02
C PHE A 110 1.26 -1.75 -16.51
N ASP A 111 0.06 -2.20 -16.86
CA ASP A 111 -0.35 -2.43 -18.24
C ASP A 111 -0.32 -1.12 -19.05
N GLY A 112 -0.82 -0.03 -18.48
CA GLY A 112 -0.73 1.30 -19.08
C GLY A 112 0.72 1.76 -19.33
N ALA A 113 1.62 1.53 -18.37
CA ALA A 113 3.03 1.87 -18.51
C ALA A 113 3.74 1.07 -19.62
N ASN A 114 3.40 -0.21 -19.76
CA ASN A 114 3.90 -1.06 -20.85
C ASN A 114 3.38 -0.61 -22.21
N ALA A 115 2.10 -0.21 -22.30
CA ALA A 115 1.52 0.36 -23.50
C ALA A 115 2.22 1.67 -23.90
N ILE A 116 2.49 2.57 -22.94
CA ILE A 116 3.23 3.81 -23.17
C ILE A 116 4.64 3.53 -23.66
N THR A 117 5.35 2.59 -23.02
CA THR A 117 6.72 2.21 -23.43
C THR A 117 6.73 1.71 -24.88
N SER A 118 5.79 0.84 -25.23
CA SER A 118 5.64 0.34 -26.60
C SER A 118 5.35 1.49 -27.59
N ALA A 119 4.42 2.39 -27.26
CA ALA A 119 4.12 3.57 -28.07
C ALA A 119 5.33 4.49 -28.24
N SER A 120 6.13 4.71 -27.19
CA SER A 120 7.35 5.51 -27.26
C SER A 120 8.40 4.89 -28.17
N THR A 121 8.58 3.57 -28.14
CA THR A 121 9.53 2.89 -29.05
C THR A 121 9.09 3.00 -30.52
N GLN A 122 7.79 2.89 -30.79
CA GLN A 122 7.23 3.07 -32.12
C GLN A 122 7.38 4.52 -32.60
N LEU A 123 7.11 5.49 -31.73
CA LEU A 123 7.27 6.91 -32.03
C LEU A 123 8.74 7.25 -32.32
N SER A 124 9.68 6.75 -31.53
CA SER A 124 11.11 6.94 -31.78
C SER A 124 11.52 6.41 -33.14
N SER A 125 11.01 5.25 -33.53
CA SER A 125 11.28 4.66 -34.86
C SER A 125 10.68 5.51 -35.98
N ALA A 126 9.45 6.00 -35.81
CA ALA A 126 8.80 6.89 -36.77
C ALA A 126 9.52 8.24 -36.90
N SER A 127 10.01 8.81 -35.80
CA SER A 127 10.80 10.04 -35.80
C SER A 127 12.14 9.86 -36.53
N GLN A 128 12.80 8.71 -36.36
CA GLN A 128 14.03 8.40 -37.09
C GLN A 128 13.78 8.33 -38.60
N GLN A 129 12.75 7.60 -39.03
CA GLN A 129 12.36 7.52 -40.44
C GLN A 129 11.98 8.88 -41.03
N LEU A 130 11.25 9.70 -40.26
CA LEU A 130 10.89 11.05 -40.68
C LEU A 130 12.14 11.93 -40.84
N SER A 131 13.11 11.82 -39.92
CA SER A 131 14.37 12.55 -40.01
C SER A 131 15.17 12.14 -41.24
N GLU A 132 15.22 10.84 -41.55
CA GLU A 132 15.86 10.33 -42.77
C GLU A 132 15.17 10.86 -44.04
N GLY A 133 13.84 10.75 -44.12
CA GLY A 133 13.08 11.26 -45.26
C GLY A 133 13.17 12.78 -45.44
N ALA A 134 13.24 13.54 -44.34
CA ALA A 134 13.48 14.99 -44.40
C ALA A 134 14.86 15.32 -44.96
N ASN A 135 15.88 14.50 -44.66
CA ASN A 135 17.23 14.66 -45.19
C ASN A 135 17.29 14.34 -46.69
N ASP A 136 16.61 13.28 -47.13
CA ASP A 136 16.46 12.94 -48.55
C ASP A 136 15.73 14.03 -49.33
N GLN A 137 14.68 14.62 -48.72
CA GLN A 137 13.94 15.73 -49.30
C GLN A 137 14.82 16.99 -49.41
N ALA A 138 15.63 17.30 -48.40
CA ALA A 138 16.57 18.41 -48.44
C ALA A 138 17.58 18.23 -49.59
N SER A 139 18.16 17.03 -49.74
CA SER A 139 19.08 16.71 -50.84
C SER A 139 18.41 16.85 -52.22
N SER A 140 17.17 16.39 -52.36
CA SER A 140 16.40 16.54 -53.61
C SER A 140 16.17 18.02 -53.96
N VAL A 141 15.92 18.87 -52.96
CA VAL A 141 15.74 20.32 -53.15
C VAL A 141 17.05 21.00 -53.55
N GLU A 142 18.18 20.58 -53.00
CA GLU A 142 19.50 21.06 -53.43
C GLU A 142 19.77 20.73 -54.90
N GLU A 143 19.46 19.49 -55.33
CA GLU A 143 19.62 19.05 -56.72
C GLU A 143 18.71 19.82 -57.69
N VAL A 144 17.44 20.05 -57.30
CA VAL A 144 16.50 20.87 -58.08
C VAL A 144 17.00 22.31 -58.18
N SER A 145 17.54 22.87 -57.10
CA SER A 145 18.07 24.24 -57.09
C SER A 145 19.27 24.37 -58.02
N SER A 146 20.19 23.41 -57.99
CA SER A 146 21.33 23.36 -58.91
C SER A 146 20.87 23.24 -60.38
N SER A 147 19.87 22.40 -60.64
CA SER A 147 19.26 22.27 -61.98
C SER A 147 18.62 23.59 -62.45
N MET A 148 18.00 24.35 -61.54
CA MET A 148 17.44 25.67 -61.84
C MET A 148 18.53 26.72 -62.11
N GLU A 149 19.66 26.67 -61.41
CA GLU A 149 20.82 27.52 -61.70
C GLU A 149 21.41 27.21 -63.08
N GLU A 150 21.60 25.93 -63.39
CA GLU A 150 22.09 25.49 -64.70
C GLU A 150 21.11 25.88 -65.82
N MET A 151 19.80 25.68 -65.61
CA MET A 151 18.77 26.10 -66.56
C MET A 151 18.79 27.61 -66.77
N THR A 152 18.93 28.40 -65.70
CA THR A 152 19.03 29.86 -65.78
C THR A 152 20.26 30.29 -66.57
N SER A 153 21.42 29.66 -66.32
CA SER A 153 22.66 29.88 -67.06
C SER A 153 22.48 29.58 -68.55
N ASN A 154 21.87 28.45 -68.89
CA ASN A 154 21.56 28.07 -70.27
C ASN A 154 20.62 29.08 -70.97
N ILE A 155 19.60 29.60 -70.27
CA ILE A 155 18.71 30.64 -70.80
C ILE A 155 19.48 31.94 -71.06
N LEU A 156 20.33 32.38 -70.12
CA LEU A 156 21.19 33.55 -70.30
C LEU A 156 22.13 33.37 -71.48
N GLN A 157 22.79 32.22 -71.60
CA GLN A 157 23.68 31.92 -72.72
C GLN A 157 22.93 31.89 -74.06
N ASN A 158 21.72 31.30 -74.11
CA ASN A 158 20.93 31.24 -75.34
C ASN A 158 20.38 32.61 -75.76
N THR A 159 19.99 33.45 -74.80
CA THR A 159 19.56 34.83 -75.06
C THR A 159 20.72 35.71 -75.55
N GLU A 160 21.91 35.57 -74.96
CA GLU A 160 23.13 36.26 -75.38
C GLU A 160 23.56 35.82 -76.80
N ASN A 161 23.57 34.51 -77.07
CA ASN A 161 23.81 33.95 -78.40
C ASN A 161 22.81 34.50 -79.44
N SER A 162 21.52 34.56 -79.10
CA SER A 162 20.48 35.10 -79.98
C SER A 162 20.66 36.60 -80.26
N ALA A 163 21.04 37.38 -79.25
CA ALA A 163 21.34 38.81 -79.41
C ALA A 163 22.60 39.05 -80.26
N GLY A 164 23.64 38.24 -80.06
CA GLY A 164 24.84 38.21 -80.88
C GLY A 164 24.53 37.87 -82.35
N ASN A 165 23.76 36.79 -82.58
CA ASN A 165 23.29 36.42 -83.92
C ASN A 165 22.51 37.55 -84.58
N ARG A 166 21.63 38.25 -83.86
CA ARG A 166 20.90 39.40 -84.38
C ARG A 166 21.82 40.52 -84.86
N LYS A 167 22.90 40.83 -84.11
CA LYS A 167 23.93 41.80 -84.54
C LYS A 167 24.68 41.33 -85.80
N ASN A 168 25.00 40.05 -85.87
CA ASN A 168 25.69 39.46 -87.02
C ASN A 168 24.84 39.51 -88.29
N ILE A 169 23.57 39.12 -88.22
CA ILE A 169 22.60 39.20 -89.34
C ILE A 169 22.50 40.63 -89.84
N LYS A 170 22.36 41.58 -88.91
CA LYS A 170 22.40 43.01 -89.19
C LYS A 170 23.67 43.38 -89.96
N LYS A 171 24.86 43.02 -89.44
CA LYS A 171 26.18 43.25 -90.06
C LYS A 171 26.34 42.72 -91.49
N VAL A 172 25.70 41.58 -91.79
CA VAL A 172 25.70 40.97 -93.12
C VAL A 172 24.77 41.71 -94.07
N HIS A 173 23.59 42.15 -93.61
CA HIS A 173 22.62 42.84 -94.45
C HIS A 173 23.10 44.20 -94.98
N TRP A 174 23.94 44.95 -94.25
CA TRP A 174 24.51 46.21 -94.76
C TRP A 174 25.74 46.06 -95.66
N ARG A 175 26.20 44.84 -95.89
CA ARG A 175 27.37 44.53 -96.73
C ARG A 175 27.00 43.97 -98.11
N VAL A 176 25.70 43.96 -98.43
CA VAL A 176 25.14 43.61 -99.74
C VAL A 176 24.35 44.80 -100.23
#